data_AF-A0A943NUW8-F1
#
_entry.id   AF-A0A943NUW8-F1
#
_cell.length_a   1.000
_cell.length_b   1.000
_cell.length_c   1.000
_cell.angle_alpha   90.00
_cell.angle_beta   90.00
_cell.angle_gamma   90.00
#
_symmetry.space_group_name_H-M   'P 1'
#
loop_
_entity.id
_entity.type
_entity.pdbx_description
1 polymer ?
#
loop_
_entity_poly.entity_id
_entity_poly.type
_entity_poly.pdbx_seq_one_letter_code
_entity_poly.pdbx_strand_id
1 'polypeptide(L)'
;MVNKIACFLTCGYTEAGAMQFFLKKINNEYEYKQYLPNKTIKKKGDAKTIGSSISGLTGEALLEKVYSIISRHKEEIGQCKAIIIEDDLDGKFHECRESQIEEYKKAIIDKIYDKLEKEIPVFILYASPEVESWFIADWKNGFEYLYCDSGVVNDVERNAKLFFSHHLKKYIDEEILKEYAENIEEYGYFNGEYIKLSDQLIDAIQTGVKDYIQAMPKANDVYIKQIVESRNLYYSKKLHGDRMLRNISPDIIAGKCRKYFGNAYSGIQSVGS
;
A
#
# COMPACT_ATOMS: atom_id res chain seq x y z
N MET A 1 -4.47 17.29 26.00
CA MET A 1 -5.50 16.81 25.06
C MET A 1 -4.74 16.25 23.86
N VAL A 2 -4.93 14.98 23.48
CA VAL A 2 -4.16 14.37 22.37
C VAL A 2 -4.72 14.88 21.04
N ASN A 3 -3.86 15.41 20.17
CA ASN A 3 -4.25 15.84 18.83
C ASN A 3 -4.54 14.61 17.96
N LYS A 4 -5.66 14.63 17.24
CA LYS A 4 -6.14 13.50 16.43
C LYS A 4 -6.15 13.84 14.94
N ILE A 5 -5.86 12.84 14.11
CA ILE A 5 -6.08 12.86 12.66
C ILE A 5 -7.11 11.79 12.32
N ALA A 6 -8.15 12.14 11.56
CA ALA A 6 -9.17 11.19 11.13
C ALA A 6 -8.69 10.43 9.89
N CYS A 7 -8.68 9.10 9.93
CA CYS A 7 -8.17 8.27 8.84
C CYS A 7 -9.27 7.40 8.22
N PHE A 8 -9.35 7.43 6.89
CA PHE A 8 -10.17 6.55 6.07
C PHE A 8 -9.24 5.76 5.16
N LEU A 9 -9.09 4.47 5.43
CA LEU A 9 -8.10 3.60 4.81
C LEU A 9 -8.83 2.52 4.01
N THR A 10 -8.37 2.20 2.81
CA THR A 10 -8.93 1.16 1.95
C THR A 10 -8.50 -0.24 2.36
N CYS A 11 -7.34 -0.31 3.03
CA CYS A 11 -6.66 -1.58 3.28
C CYS A 11 -7.59 -2.61 3.92
N GLY A 12 -7.37 -3.88 3.59
CA GLY A 12 -8.10 -4.97 4.22
C GLY A 12 -7.93 -4.94 5.74
N TYR A 13 -8.86 -5.55 6.48
CA TYR A 13 -8.79 -5.59 7.96
C TYR A 13 -7.46 -6.14 8.51
N THR A 14 -6.74 -6.94 7.73
CA THR A 14 -5.40 -7.45 8.07
C THR A 14 -4.35 -6.35 8.14
N GLU A 15 -4.48 -5.26 7.36
CA GLU A 15 -3.51 -4.17 7.26
C GLU A 15 -3.92 -2.89 8.01
N ALA A 16 -5.19 -2.76 8.40
CA ALA A 16 -5.71 -1.58 9.11
C ALA A 16 -4.83 -1.10 10.27
N GLY A 17 -4.34 -2.04 11.09
CA GLY A 17 -3.40 -1.72 12.16
C GLY A 17 -2.06 -1.24 11.60
N ALA A 18 -1.48 -1.92 10.62
CA ALA A 18 -0.19 -1.55 10.03
C ALA A 18 -0.20 -0.16 9.39
N MET A 19 -1.28 0.25 8.74
CA MET A 19 -1.35 1.57 8.13
C MET A 19 -1.30 2.70 9.16
N GLN A 20 -1.95 2.54 10.33
CA GLN A 20 -1.79 3.50 11.43
C GLN A 20 -0.34 3.55 11.96
N PHE A 21 0.35 2.41 12.01
CA PHE A 21 1.77 2.36 12.36
C PHE A 21 2.64 3.04 11.30
N PHE A 22 2.33 2.85 10.03
CA PHE A 22 3.01 3.49 8.91
C PHE A 22 2.84 5.01 8.95
N LEU A 23 1.62 5.51 9.16
CA LEU A 23 1.35 6.95 9.31
C LEU A 23 2.12 7.57 10.49
N LYS A 24 2.25 6.85 11.60
CA LYS A 24 3.08 7.29 12.74
C LYS A 24 4.57 7.41 12.43
N LYS A 25 5.07 6.75 11.38
CA LYS A 25 6.44 6.96 10.90
C LYS A 25 6.59 8.27 10.13
N ILE A 26 5.49 8.81 9.56
CA ILE A 26 5.48 10.10 8.87
C ILE A 26 5.44 11.24 9.90
N ASN A 27 4.52 11.16 10.86
CA ASN A 27 4.41 12.12 11.94
C ASN A 27 3.89 11.42 13.21
N ASN A 28 4.69 11.39 14.28
CA ASN A 28 4.35 10.65 15.51
C ASN A 28 3.64 11.51 16.57
N GLU A 29 3.37 12.79 16.30
CA GLU A 29 2.75 13.73 17.25
C GLU A 29 1.24 13.54 17.41
N TYR A 30 0.62 12.78 16.48
CA TYR A 30 -0.82 12.63 16.37
C TYR A 30 -1.31 11.21 16.68
N GLU A 31 -2.50 11.14 17.26
CA GLU A 31 -3.29 9.92 17.28
C GLU A 31 -4.07 9.78 15.97
N TYR A 32 -3.68 8.80 15.15
CA TYR A 32 -4.39 8.45 13.92
C TYR A 32 -5.63 7.63 14.23
N LYS A 33 -6.79 8.27 14.28
CA LYS A 33 -8.07 7.62 14.56
C LYS A 33 -8.67 7.08 13.26
N GLN A 34 -8.73 5.76 13.15
CA GLN A 34 -9.30 5.09 11.99
C GLN A 34 -10.84 5.05 12.04
N TYR A 35 -11.47 5.62 11.03
CA TYR A 35 -12.91 5.63 10.81
C TYR A 35 -13.35 4.63 9.72
N LEU A 36 -12.44 4.22 8.83
CA LEU A 36 -12.66 3.18 7.83
C LEU A 36 -11.37 2.36 7.59
N PRO A 37 -11.46 1.01 7.48
CA PRO A 37 -12.58 0.18 7.90
C PRO A 37 -12.84 0.33 9.40
N ASN A 38 -14.09 0.57 9.83
CA ASN A 38 -14.42 0.61 11.26
C ASN A 38 -14.63 -0.82 11.78
N LYS A 39 -14.06 -1.14 12.94
CA LYS A 39 -14.17 -2.48 13.54
C LYS A 39 -15.65 -2.83 13.69
N THR A 40 -16.09 -3.92 13.07
CA THR A 40 -17.28 -4.60 13.58
C THR A 40 -16.93 -5.06 15.00
N ILE A 41 -17.68 -4.58 15.99
CA ILE A 41 -17.59 -5.05 17.37
C ILE A 41 -17.91 -6.55 17.32
N LYS A 42 -16.92 -7.42 17.51
CA LYS A 42 -17.14 -8.87 17.64
C LYS A 42 -16.54 -9.40 18.94
N LYS A 43 -17.27 -10.34 19.55
CA LYS A 43 -16.92 -11.00 20.81
C LYS A 43 -15.72 -11.93 20.60
N LYS A 44 -14.95 -12.14 21.67
CA LYS A 44 -13.76 -12.99 21.69
C LYS A 44 -14.12 -14.41 21.25
N GLY A 45 -13.57 -14.90 20.14
CA GLY A 45 -13.74 -16.29 19.66
C GLY A 45 -14.15 -16.46 18.20
N ASP A 46 -14.67 -15.43 17.53
CA ASP A 46 -15.12 -15.55 16.14
C ASP A 46 -13.98 -15.37 15.12
N ALA A 47 -14.05 -16.11 14.01
CA ALA A 47 -13.19 -15.90 12.85
C ALA A 47 -13.35 -14.47 12.30
N LYS A 48 -12.22 -13.84 11.95
CA LYS A 48 -12.15 -12.48 11.38
C LYS A 48 -12.71 -12.46 9.95
N THR A 49 -14.03 -12.53 9.81
CA THR A 49 -14.70 -12.36 8.51
C THR A 49 -15.41 -11.01 8.49
N ILE A 50 -14.97 -10.16 7.55
CA ILE A 50 -15.44 -8.79 7.33
C ILE A 50 -16.40 -8.83 6.14
N GLY A 51 -17.49 -8.06 6.20
CA GLY A 51 -18.35 -7.89 5.03
C GLY A 51 -17.64 -7.11 3.93
N SER A 52 -17.75 -7.55 2.68
CA SER A 52 -17.22 -6.85 1.50
C SER A 52 -17.70 -5.40 1.38
N SER A 53 -18.78 -5.03 2.08
CA SER A 53 -19.35 -3.67 2.12
C SER A 53 -18.52 -2.64 2.90
N ILE A 54 -17.43 -3.04 3.59
CA ILE A 54 -16.60 -2.15 4.41
C ILE A 54 -15.09 -2.37 4.25
N SER A 55 -14.64 -3.25 3.35
CA SER A 55 -13.23 -3.62 3.17
C SER A 55 -12.88 -3.64 1.69
N GLY A 56 -11.73 -3.09 1.30
CA GLY A 56 -11.31 -3.02 -0.10
C GLY A 56 -12.17 -2.07 -0.95
N LEU A 57 -12.68 -0.99 -0.34
CA LEU A 57 -13.36 0.07 -1.08
C LEU A 57 -12.29 1.01 -1.65
N THR A 58 -12.28 1.21 -2.97
CA THR A 58 -11.43 2.19 -3.67
C THR A 58 -12.31 3.14 -4.49
N GLY A 59 -11.75 4.28 -4.91
CA GLY A 59 -12.44 5.22 -5.80
C GLY A 59 -13.80 5.74 -5.28
N GLU A 60 -14.84 5.66 -6.09
CA GLU A 60 -16.14 6.28 -5.76
C GLU A 60 -16.84 5.64 -4.56
N ALA A 61 -16.79 4.30 -4.46
CA ALA A 61 -17.40 3.58 -3.34
C ALA A 61 -16.74 3.91 -1.99
N LEU A 62 -15.42 4.14 -2.01
CA LEU A 62 -14.68 4.67 -0.86
C LEU A 62 -15.22 6.05 -0.47
N LEU A 63 -15.26 6.97 -1.44
CA LEU A 63 -15.67 8.36 -1.19
C LEU A 63 -17.10 8.47 -0.68
N GLU A 64 -18.05 7.72 -1.25
CA GLU A 64 -19.42 7.65 -0.74
C GLU A 64 -19.47 7.25 0.74
N LYS A 65 -18.65 6.26 1.11
CA LYS A 65 -18.55 5.80 2.49
C LYS A 65 -17.93 6.86 3.40
N VAL A 66 -16.86 7.51 2.95
CA VAL A 66 -16.20 8.62 3.66
C VAL A 66 -17.21 9.73 3.95
N TYR A 67 -17.94 10.21 2.94
CA TYR A 67 -18.94 11.27 3.11
C TYR A 67 -20.06 10.87 4.07
N SER A 68 -20.51 9.61 4.00
CA SER A 68 -21.52 9.08 4.92
C SER A 68 -21.04 9.08 6.37
N ILE A 69 -19.79 8.69 6.63
CA ILE A 69 -19.20 8.65 7.97
C ILE A 69 -18.96 10.08 8.49
N ILE A 70 -18.43 10.98 7.65
CA ILE A 70 -18.23 12.40 8.01
C ILE A 70 -19.55 13.02 8.45
N SER A 71 -20.63 12.80 7.69
CA SER A 71 -21.96 13.33 8.05
C SER A 71 -22.46 12.82 9.41
N ARG A 72 -22.21 11.55 9.72
CA ARG A 72 -22.66 10.90 10.97
C ARG A 72 -21.83 11.28 12.19
N HIS A 73 -20.55 11.59 11.99
CA HIS A 73 -19.58 11.86 13.06
C HIS A 73 -18.99 13.27 12.95
N LYS A 74 -19.75 14.22 12.39
CA LYS A 74 -19.33 15.59 12.07
C LYS A 74 -18.67 16.30 13.25
N GLU A 75 -19.30 16.27 14.42
CA GLU A 75 -18.77 16.94 15.62
C GLU A 75 -17.42 16.38 16.05
N GLU A 76 -17.27 15.06 16.04
CA GLU A 76 -16.03 14.41 16.46
C GLU A 76 -14.89 14.61 15.44
N ILE A 77 -15.19 14.39 14.16
CA ILE A 77 -14.22 14.58 13.08
C ILE A 77 -13.83 16.07 12.97
N GLY A 78 -14.76 16.98 13.23
CA GLY A 78 -14.51 18.43 13.24
C GLY A 78 -13.54 18.88 14.33
N GLN A 79 -13.28 18.05 15.36
CA GLN A 79 -12.25 18.31 16.38
C GLN A 79 -10.86 17.79 15.97
N CYS A 80 -10.77 16.97 14.91
CA CYS A 80 -9.49 16.49 14.40
C CYS A 80 -8.71 17.63 13.72
N LYS A 81 -7.38 17.46 13.66
CA LYS A 81 -6.44 18.41 13.05
C LYS A 81 -6.34 18.27 11.54
N ALA A 82 -6.64 17.08 11.03
CA ALA A 82 -6.67 16.78 9.60
C ALA A 82 -7.53 15.54 9.32
N ILE A 83 -7.86 15.34 8.06
CA ILE A 83 -8.40 14.10 7.50
C ILE A 83 -7.35 13.50 6.56
N ILE A 84 -7.18 12.18 6.63
CA ILE A 84 -6.43 11.39 5.65
C ILE A 84 -7.39 10.40 4.99
N ILE A 85 -7.38 10.36 3.66
CA ILE A 85 -8.06 9.35 2.85
C ILE A 85 -6.96 8.62 2.08
N GLU A 86 -6.75 7.35 2.35
CA GLU A 86 -5.87 6.50 1.55
C GLU A 86 -6.71 5.82 0.46
N ASP A 87 -6.13 5.62 -0.74
CA ASP A 87 -6.75 4.99 -1.91
C ASP A 87 -5.68 4.33 -2.78
N ASP A 88 -5.84 3.06 -3.16
CA ASP A 88 -4.90 2.35 -4.07
C ASP A 88 -4.80 3.04 -5.43
N LEU A 89 -5.83 3.79 -5.86
CA LEU A 89 -5.95 4.46 -7.15
C LEU A 89 -6.19 3.52 -8.35
N ASP A 90 -5.65 2.29 -8.35
CA ASP A 90 -5.87 1.25 -9.38
C ASP A 90 -5.75 1.81 -10.83
N GLY A 91 -4.76 2.68 -11.07
CA GLY A 91 -4.52 3.27 -12.40
C GLY A 91 -5.55 4.33 -12.87
N LYS A 92 -6.49 4.78 -12.03
CA LYS A 92 -7.56 5.74 -12.37
C LYS A 92 -7.11 7.02 -13.08
N PHE A 93 -5.88 7.47 -12.82
CA PHE A 93 -5.32 8.67 -13.44
C PHE A 93 -4.51 8.42 -14.71
N HIS A 94 -4.66 7.24 -15.33
CA HIS A 94 -4.07 6.99 -16.64
C HIS A 94 -4.52 8.03 -17.66
N GLU A 95 -3.55 8.58 -18.40
CA GLU A 95 -3.72 9.68 -19.36
C GLU A 95 -4.38 10.96 -18.81
N CYS A 96 -4.57 11.07 -17.49
CA CYS A 96 -5.08 12.29 -16.88
C CYS A 96 -3.99 13.34 -16.79
N ARG A 97 -4.30 14.57 -17.21
CA ARG A 97 -3.44 15.73 -16.98
C ARG A 97 -3.44 16.11 -15.50
N GLU A 98 -2.35 16.73 -15.03
CA GLU A 98 -2.24 17.22 -13.65
C GLU A 98 -3.44 18.09 -13.24
N SER A 99 -3.94 18.97 -14.12
CA SER A 99 -5.11 19.80 -13.83
C SER A 99 -6.37 18.99 -13.53
N GLN A 100 -6.59 17.87 -14.22
CA GLN A 100 -7.74 17.00 -14.00
C GLN A 100 -7.64 16.26 -12.66
N ILE A 101 -6.42 15.87 -12.28
CA ILE A 101 -6.14 15.23 -11.00
C ILE A 101 -6.37 16.22 -9.86
N GLU A 102 -5.90 17.45 -10.00
CA GLU A 102 -6.11 18.50 -8.99
C GLU A 102 -7.59 18.93 -8.90
N GLU A 103 -8.30 19.03 -10.02
CA GLU A 103 -9.76 19.25 -10.02
C GLU A 103 -10.51 18.13 -9.29
N TYR A 104 -10.13 16.87 -9.51
CA TYR A 104 -10.70 15.71 -8.83
C TYR A 104 -10.44 15.76 -7.31
N LYS A 105 -9.20 16.02 -6.89
CA LYS A 105 -8.85 16.17 -5.46
C LYS A 105 -9.61 17.33 -4.83
N LYS A 106 -9.69 18.47 -5.52
CA LYS A 106 -10.43 19.65 -5.04
C LYS A 106 -11.91 19.34 -4.85
N ALA A 107 -12.55 18.64 -5.78
CA ALA A 107 -13.95 18.25 -5.65
C ALA A 107 -14.21 17.37 -4.42
N ILE A 108 -13.26 16.48 -4.06
CA ILE A 108 -13.34 15.68 -2.83
C ILE A 108 -13.25 16.59 -1.59
N ILE A 109 -12.29 17.50 -1.57
CA ILE A 109 -12.06 18.43 -0.45
C ILE A 109 -13.29 19.34 -0.25
N ASP A 110 -13.79 19.95 -1.31
CA ASP A 110 -14.96 20.83 -1.27
C ASP A 110 -16.19 20.07 -0.73
N LYS A 111 -16.38 18.81 -1.12
CA LYS A 111 -17.46 17.96 -0.61
C LYS A 111 -17.28 17.56 0.85
N ILE A 112 -16.05 17.39 1.31
CA ILE A 112 -15.74 17.18 2.74
C ILE A 112 -16.08 18.44 3.53
N TYR A 113 -15.70 19.62 3.04
CA TYR A 113 -16.00 20.89 3.70
C TYR A 113 -17.50 21.16 3.79
N ASP A 114 -18.26 20.88 2.73
CA ASP A 114 -19.73 20.92 2.76
C ASP A 114 -20.30 20.00 3.85
N LYS A 115 -19.84 18.75 3.91
CA LYS A 115 -20.34 17.74 4.87
C LYS A 115 -19.93 18.03 6.31
N LEU A 116 -18.74 18.59 6.51
CA LEU A 116 -18.18 18.91 7.81
C LEU A 116 -18.61 20.31 8.31
N GLU A 117 -19.07 21.18 7.41
CA GLU A 117 -19.28 22.63 7.60
C GLU A 117 -18.06 23.32 8.25
N LYS A 118 -16.87 22.86 7.85
CA LYS A 118 -15.60 23.34 8.39
C LYS A 118 -14.47 23.02 7.43
N GLU A 119 -13.58 23.99 7.24
CA GLU A 119 -12.30 23.78 6.57
C GLU A 119 -11.29 23.16 7.55
N ILE A 120 -10.74 22.02 7.17
CA ILE A 120 -9.62 21.36 7.85
C ILE A 120 -8.69 20.76 6.80
N PRO A 121 -7.38 20.62 7.05
CA PRO A 121 -6.49 19.94 6.11
C PRO A 121 -7.01 18.55 5.74
N VAL A 122 -7.08 18.26 4.44
CA VAL A 122 -7.45 16.96 3.89
C VAL A 122 -6.30 16.48 3.01
N PHE A 123 -5.76 15.30 3.32
CA PHE A 123 -4.72 14.64 2.54
C PHE A 123 -5.28 13.39 1.88
N ILE A 124 -5.10 13.28 0.56
CA ILE A 124 -5.42 12.05 -0.17
C ILE A 124 -4.11 11.33 -0.45
N LEU A 125 -3.90 10.22 0.26
CA LEU A 125 -2.70 9.40 0.22
C LEU A 125 -2.88 8.27 -0.78
N TYR A 126 -2.48 8.48 -2.03
CA TYR A 126 -2.60 7.43 -3.03
C TYR A 126 -1.49 6.39 -2.89
N ALA A 127 -1.87 5.12 -2.79
CA ALA A 127 -0.97 3.99 -2.85
C ALA A 127 -0.83 3.51 -4.30
N SER A 128 -0.49 4.40 -5.23
CA SER A 128 -0.60 4.08 -6.65
C SER A 128 0.50 3.15 -7.16
N PRO A 129 0.19 2.20 -8.06
CA PRO A 129 -1.16 1.75 -8.45
C PRO A 129 -1.87 0.90 -7.38
N GLU A 130 -1.09 0.31 -6.47
CA GLU A 130 -1.52 -0.41 -5.26
C GLU A 130 -0.40 -0.32 -4.21
N VAL A 131 -0.67 -0.58 -2.92
CA VAL A 131 0.35 -0.58 -1.84
C VAL A 131 1.60 -1.42 -2.13
N GLU A 132 1.50 -2.43 -3.00
CA GLU A 132 2.65 -3.19 -3.50
C GLU A 132 3.75 -2.32 -4.12
N SER A 133 3.39 -1.17 -4.72
CA SER A 133 4.35 -0.23 -5.27
C SER A 133 5.27 0.35 -4.18
N TRP A 134 4.75 0.56 -2.98
CA TRP A 134 5.54 1.02 -1.84
C TRP A 134 6.51 -0.06 -1.34
N PHE A 135 6.10 -1.33 -1.38
CA PHE A 135 6.97 -2.46 -1.01
C PHE A 135 8.13 -2.63 -2.00
N ILE A 136 7.90 -2.34 -3.28
CA ILE A 136 8.96 -2.33 -4.31
C ILE A 136 9.84 -1.10 -4.16
N ALA A 137 9.25 0.08 -3.95
CA ALA A 137 9.97 1.33 -3.76
C ALA A 137 10.98 1.21 -2.62
N ASP A 138 10.56 0.69 -1.46
CA ASP A 138 11.46 0.35 -0.36
C ASP A 138 11.82 -1.13 -0.35
N TRP A 139 12.41 -1.62 -1.45
CA TRP A 139 12.76 -3.04 -1.65
C TRP A 139 13.39 -3.72 -0.43
N LYS A 140 14.37 -3.05 0.19
CA LYS A 140 15.13 -3.56 1.32
C LYS A 140 14.22 -3.86 2.52
N ASN A 141 13.32 -2.93 2.84
CA ASN A 141 12.40 -3.10 3.96
C ASN A 141 11.06 -3.76 3.56
N GLY A 142 10.80 -3.90 2.27
CA GLY A 142 9.65 -4.61 1.70
C GLY A 142 9.98 -6.08 1.45
N PHE A 143 10.14 -6.45 0.18
CA PHE A 143 10.30 -7.83 -0.25
C PHE A 143 11.59 -8.51 0.23
N GLU A 144 12.72 -7.79 0.29
CA GLU A 144 13.97 -8.37 0.79
C GLU A 144 13.82 -8.77 2.26
N TYR A 145 13.34 -7.85 3.11
CA TYR A 145 13.02 -8.14 4.50
C TYR A 145 12.03 -9.30 4.62
N LEU A 146 10.97 -9.32 3.82
CA LEU A 146 9.96 -10.37 3.87
C LEU A 146 10.61 -11.75 3.74
N TYR A 147 11.42 -11.98 2.70
CA TYR A 147 11.98 -13.30 2.41
C TYR A 147 13.25 -13.61 3.20
N CYS A 148 14.07 -12.62 3.50
CA CYS A 148 15.38 -12.83 4.14
C CYS A 148 15.29 -12.85 5.67
N ASP A 149 14.53 -11.92 6.26
CA ASP A 149 14.70 -11.57 7.67
C ASP A 149 13.42 -11.66 8.51
N SER A 150 12.24 -11.65 7.88
CA SER A 150 10.99 -11.66 8.64
C SER A 150 10.67 -13.02 9.28
N GLY A 151 11.28 -14.09 8.79
CA GLY A 151 11.06 -15.46 9.24
C GLY A 151 9.84 -16.16 8.64
N VAL A 152 9.16 -15.59 7.63
CA VAL A 152 8.10 -16.33 6.91
C VAL A 152 8.66 -17.49 6.08
N VAL A 153 9.86 -17.33 5.53
CA VAL A 153 10.59 -18.39 4.82
C VAL A 153 11.52 -19.07 5.81
N ASN A 154 11.27 -20.34 6.13
CA ASN A 154 12.08 -21.11 7.09
C ASN A 154 12.66 -22.42 6.49
N ASP A 155 12.35 -22.70 5.23
CA ASP A 155 12.73 -23.89 4.46
C ASP A 155 13.86 -23.60 3.45
N VAL A 156 14.38 -22.37 3.43
CA VAL A 156 15.46 -21.92 2.55
C VAL A 156 16.55 -21.24 3.38
N GLU A 157 17.80 -21.59 3.12
CA GLU A 157 18.96 -21.02 3.80
C GLU A 157 19.18 -19.54 3.42
N ARG A 158 19.87 -18.80 4.30
CA ARG A 158 20.03 -17.34 4.16
C ARG A 158 20.68 -16.92 2.84
N ASN A 159 21.71 -17.62 2.37
CA ASN A 159 22.37 -17.26 1.11
C ASN A 159 21.48 -17.54 -0.11
N ALA A 160 20.69 -18.62 -0.08
CA ALA A 160 19.71 -18.91 -1.14
C ALA A 160 18.55 -17.89 -1.13
N LYS A 161 18.11 -17.40 0.04
CA LYS A 161 17.15 -16.29 0.15
C LYS A 161 17.66 -14.99 -0.45
N LEU A 162 18.92 -14.62 -0.16
CA LEU A 162 19.55 -13.43 -0.73
C LEU A 162 19.67 -13.55 -2.26
N PHE A 163 20.04 -14.74 -2.75
CA PHE A 163 20.08 -15.05 -4.17
C PHE A 163 18.69 -14.91 -4.82
N PHE A 164 17.65 -15.50 -4.21
CA PHE A 164 16.27 -15.34 -4.65
C PHE A 164 15.82 -13.88 -4.67
N SER A 165 16.03 -13.14 -3.58
CA SER A 165 15.64 -11.72 -3.46
C SER A 165 16.30 -10.88 -4.57
N HIS A 166 17.59 -11.08 -4.83
CA HIS A 166 18.30 -10.38 -5.90
C HIS A 166 17.66 -10.64 -7.28
N HIS A 167 17.41 -11.91 -7.60
CA HIS A 167 16.83 -12.27 -8.89
C HIS A 167 15.35 -11.92 -9.02
N LEU A 168 14.59 -11.94 -7.92
CA LEU A 168 13.22 -11.46 -7.89
C LEU A 168 13.16 -9.97 -8.18
N LYS A 169 14.02 -9.15 -7.55
CA LYS A 169 14.08 -7.72 -7.84
C LYS A 169 14.33 -7.48 -9.33
N LYS A 170 15.35 -8.16 -9.87
CA LYS A 170 15.71 -8.04 -11.28
C LYS A 170 14.55 -8.45 -12.20
N TYR A 171 13.89 -9.57 -11.91
CA TYR A 171 12.75 -10.06 -12.68
C TYR A 171 11.57 -9.08 -12.63
N ILE A 172 11.27 -8.51 -11.46
CA ILE A 172 10.21 -7.48 -11.33
C ILE A 172 10.58 -6.25 -12.17
N ASP A 173 11.80 -5.74 -12.06
CA ASP A 173 12.23 -4.54 -12.77
C ASP A 173 12.19 -4.77 -14.31
N GLU A 174 12.68 -5.91 -14.79
CA GLU A 174 12.86 -6.20 -16.22
C GLU A 174 11.60 -6.75 -16.91
N GLU A 175 10.84 -7.64 -16.25
CA GLU A 175 9.74 -8.39 -16.88
C GLU A 175 8.35 -7.90 -16.48
N ILE A 176 8.20 -7.31 -15.29
CA ILE A 176 6.90 -6.82 -14.81
C ILE A 176 6.81 -5.31 -15.05
N LEU A 177 7.68 -4.53 -14.42
CA LEU A 177 7.61 -3.08 -14.44
C LEU A 177 8.06 -2.51 -15.79
N LYS A 178 9.11 -3.08 -16.40
CA LYS A 178 9.61 -2.65 -17.72
C LYS A 178 9.84 -1.14 -17.76
N GLU A 179 9.15 -0.41 -18.64
CA GLU A 179 9.23 1.06 -18.74
C GLU A 179 8.83 1.80 -17.46
N TYR A 180 8.07 1.17 -16.56
CA TYR A 180 7.62 1.75 -15.29
C TYR A 180 8.60 1.57 -14.13
N ALA A 181 9.76 0.91 -14.32
CA ALA A 181 10.69 0.61 -13.22
C ALA A 181 11.16 1.87 -12.46
N GLU A 182 11.32 2.99 -13.16
CA GLU A 182 11.70 4.29 -12.58
C GLU A 182 10.50 5.17 -12.22
N ASN A 183 9.28 4.79 -12.59
CA ASN A 183 8.05 5.53 -12.31
C ASN A 183 6.88 4.60 -11.97
N ILE A 184 7.05 3.84 -10.89
CA ILE A 184 6.11 2.77 -10.51
C ILE A 184 4.70 3.26 -10.24
N GLU A 185 4.51 4.53 -9.86
CA GLU A 185 3.20 5.13 -9.62
C GLU A 185 2.36 5.26 -10.91
N GLU A 186 2.97 5.14 -12.08
CA GLU A 186 2.25 5.12 -13.37
C GLU A 186 2.02 3.72 -13.92
N TYR A 187 2.48 2.68 -13.21
CA TYR A 187 2.32 1.30 -13.63
C TYR A 187 0.84 0.95 -13.80
N GLY A 188 0.57 0.16 -14.84
CA GLY A 188 -0.66 -0.62 -14.92
C GLY A 188 -1.20 -0.74 -16.33
N TYR A 189 -0.92 0.19 -17.25
CA TYR A 189 -1.51 0.12 -18.58
C TYR A 189 -0.51 -0.40 -19.62
N PHE A 190 -0.89 -1.48 -20.29
CA PHE A 190 -0.13 -2.07 -21.39
C PHE A 190 -1.09 -2.32 -22.55
N ASN A 191 -0.80 -1.77 -23.73
CA ASN A 191 -1.65 -1.88 -24.92
C ASN A 191 -3.14 -1.49 -24.69
N GLY A 192 -3.38 -0.51 -23.80
CA GLY A 192 -4.73 -0.03 -23.46
C GLY A 192 -5.47 -0.86 -22.42
N GLU A 193 -4.87 -1.94 -21.90
CA GLU A 193 -5.46 -2.77 -20.84
C GLU A 193 -4.77 -2.54 -19.51
N TYR A 194 -5.57 -2.43 -18.44
CA TYR A 194 -5.06 -2.34 -17.08
C TYR A 194 -4.67 -3.73 -16.56
N ILE A 195 -3.42 -3.86 -16.14
CA ILE A 195 -2.79 -5.01 -15.52
C ILE A 195 -2.55 -4.68 -14.06
N LYS A 196 -3.15 -5.48 -13.18
CA LYS A 196 -3.04 -5.33 -11.73
C LYS A 196 -1.66 -5.76 -11.24
N LEU A 197 -0.94 -4.84 -10.58
CA LEU A 197 0.45 -5.07 -10.15
C LEU A 197 0.54 -6.27 -9.20
N SER A 198 -0.42 -6.39 -8.30
CA SER A 198 -0.37 -7.49 -7.33
C SER A 198 -0.50 -8.86 -7.95
N ASP A 199 -1.30 -9.00 -9.01
CA ASP A 199 -1.52 -10.29 -9.65
C ASP A 199 -0.23 -10.72 -10.35
N GLN A 200 0.44 -9.78 -11.02
CA GLN A 200 1.75 -10.00 -11.62
C GLN A 200 2.80 -10.40 -10.58
N LEU A 201 2.80 -9.75 -9.40
CA LEU A 201 3.74 -10.10 -8.33
C LEU A 201 3.47 -11.48 -7.73
N ILE A 202 2.21 -11.85 -7.54
CA ILE A 202 1.83 -13.19 -7.06
C ILE A 202 2.34 -14.25 -8.05
N ASP A 203 2.07 -14.08 -9.34
CA ASP A 203 2.49 -15.03 -10.38
C ASP A 203 4.02 -15.07 -10.49
N ALA A 204 4.69 -13.92 -10.54
CA ALA A 204 6.14 -13.84 -10.63
C ALA A 204 6.84 -14.53 -9.46
N ILE A 205 6.35 -14.37 -8.23
CA ILE A 205 6.99 -14.94 -7.03
C ILE A 205 6.72 -16.44 -6.91
N GLN A 206 5.52 -16.87 -7.27
CA GLN A 206 5.11 -18.28 -7.16
C GLN A 206 5.74 -19.16 -8.24
N THR A 207 5.85 -18.65 -9.47
CA THR A 207 6.33 -19.41 -10.64
C THR A 207 7.41 -18.66 -11.42
N GLY A 208 7.14 -17.44 -11.90
CA GLY A 208 7.98 -16.79 -12.92
C GLY A 208 9.47 -16.68 -12.57
N VAL A 209 9.79 -16.18 -11.37
CA VAL A 209 11.19 -16.04 -10.91
C VAL A 209 11.84 -17.39 -10.64
N LYS A 210 11.08 -18.41 -10.23
CA LYS A 210 11.61 -19.75 -9.95
C LYS A 210 12.04 -20.41 -11.26
N ASP A 211 11.20 -20.31 -12.28
CA ASP A 211 11.50 -20.78 -13.64
C ASP A 211 12.70 -20.01 -14.23
N TYR A 212 12.72 -18.68 -14.06
CA TYR A 212 13.83 -17.83 -14.48
C TYR A 212 15.16 -18.28 -13.84
N ILE A 213 15.18 -18.47 -12.52
CA ILE A 213 16.36 -18.93 -11.77
C ILE A 213 16.78 -20.34 -12.21
N GLN A 214 15.82 -21.25 -12.41
CA GLN A 214 16.10 -22.62 -12.81
C GLN A 214 16.75 -22.71 -14.20
N ALA A 215 16.40 -21.78 -15.11
CA ALA A 215 16.97 -21.72 -16.46
C ALA A 215 18.36 -21.03 -16.51
N MET A 216 18.86 -20.47 -15.41
CA MET A 216 20.11 -19.72 -15.42
C MET A 216 21.35 -20.62 -15.64
N PRO A 217 22.24 -20.28 -16.59
CA PRO A 217 23.46 -21.02 -16.80
C PRO A 217 24.44 -20.81 -15.63
N LYS A 218 25.03 -21.90 -15.13
CA LYS A 218 26.07 -21.89 -14.07
C LYS A 218 25.60 -21.30 -12.72
N ALA A 219 24.30 -21.28 -12.46
CA ALA A 219 23.78 -20.95 -11.14
C ALA A 219 24.05 -22.09 -10.14
N ASN A 220 24.00 -21.79 -8.84
CA ASN A 220 24.28 -22.77 -7.80
C ASN A 220 23.10 -23.76 -7.66
N ASP A 221 23.29 -25.00 -8.11
CA ASP A 221 22.26 -26.06 -8.10
C ASP A 221 21.62 -26.28 -6.71
N VAL A 222 22.40 -26.12 -5.64
CA VAL A 222 21.89 -26.25 -4.27
C VAL A 222 20.90 -25.12 -3.95
N TYR A 223 21.18 -23.89 -4.37
CA TYR A 223 20.27 -22.76 -4.19
C TYR A 223 19.02 -22.91 -5.04
N ILE A 224 19.18 -23.29 -6.32
CA ILE A 224 18.05 -23.50 -7.23
C ILE A 224 17.09 -24.52 -6.65
N LYS A 225 17.60 -25.67 -6.19
CA LYS A 225 16.78 -26.72 -5.61
C LYS A 225 15.98 -26.22 -4.40
N GLN A 226 16.63 -25.52 -3.46
CA GLN A 226 15.94 -24.96 -2.29
C GLN A 226 14.83 -23.97 -2.69
N ILE A 227 15.09 -23.12 -3.68
CA ILE A 227 14.14 -22.08 -4.12
C ILE A 227 12.93 -22.70 -4.82
N VAL A 228 13.15 -23.61 -5.76
CA VAL A 228 12.09 -24.25 -6.55
C VAL A 228 11.21 -25.14 -5.66
N GLU A 229 11.82 -25.87 -4.73
CA GLU A 229 11.10 -26.78 -3.82
C GLU A 229 10.44 -26.04 -2.63
N SER A 230 10.79 -24.78 -2.39
CA SER A 230 10.27 -24.01 -1.26
C SER A 230 8.76 -23.78 -1.38
N ARG A 231 8.07 -24.11 -0.27
CA ARG A 231 6.64 -23.84 -0.08
C ARG A 231 6.38 -22.50 0.58
N ASN A 232 7.39 -21.92 1.24
CA ASN A 232 7.24 -20.63 1.91
C ASN A 232 7.66 -19.43 1.04
N LEU A 233 8.34 -19.66 -0.09
CA LEU A 233 8.57 -18.64 -1.12
C LEU A 233 7.31 -18.43 -1.97
N TYR A 234 6.40 -17.60 -1.44
CA TYR A 234 5.20 -17.11 -2.12
C TYR A 234 4.82 -15.72 -1.58
N TYR A 235 3.98 -15.00 -2.33
CA TYR A 235 3.41 -13.73 -1.88
C TYR A 235 1.92 -13.86 -1.59
N SER A 236 1.46 -13.23 -0.52
CA SER A 236 0.03 -13.12 -0.18
C SER A 236 -0.20 -11.78 0.48
N LYS A 237 -1.04 -10.94 -0.14
CA LYS A 237 -1.44 -9.64 0.43
C LYS A 237 -1.86 -9.76 1.89
N LYS A 238 -2.79 -10.69 2.13
CA LYS A 238 -3.41 -10.93 3.43
C LYS A 238 -2.40 -11.32 4.53
N LEU A 239 -1.38 -12.10 4.19
CA LEU A 239 -0.43 -12.63 5.17
C LEU A 239 0.82 -11.76 5.32
N HIS A 240 1.24 -11.10 4.24
CA HIS A 240 2.53 -10.42 4.16
C HIS A 240 2.39 -8.89 4.14
N GLY A 241 1.25 -8.34 3.72
CA GLY A 241 1.01 -6.90 3.62
C GLY A 241 1.21 -6.14 4.93
N ASP A 242 0.55 -6.55 6.02
CA ASP A 242 0.71 -5.92 7.36
C ASP A 242 2.17 -5.93 7.83
N ARG A 243 2.86 -7.04 7.60
CA ARG A 243 4.25 -7.24 8.02
C ARG A 243 5.22 -6.33 7.26
N MET A 244 5.04 -6.20 5.94
CA MET A 244 5.87 -5.31 5.13
C MET A 244 5.53 -3.84 5.39
N LEU A 245 4.25 -3.48 5.49
CA LEU A 245 3.80 -2.11 5.74
C LEU A 245 4.32 -1.57 7.09
N ARG A 246 4.43 -2.44 8.11
CA ARG A 246 5.09 -2.10 9.38
C ARG A 246 6.58 -1.87 9.26
N ASN A 247 7.24 -2.39 8.24
CA ASN A 247 8.69 -2.37 8.11
C ASN A 247 9.19 -1.25 7.19
N ILE A 248 8.53 -1.03 6.05
CA ILE A 248 8.89 0.01 5.07
C ILE A 248 8.95 1.43 5.66
N SER A 249 9.79 2.27 5.08
CA SER A 249 10.03 3.65 5.47
C SER A 249 9.31 4.63 4.54
N PRO A 250 8.42 5.48 5.07
CA PRO A 250 7.77 6.53 4.28
C PRO A 250 8.75 7.46 3.57
N ASP A 251 9.89 7.77 4.17
CA ASP A 251 10.89 8.68 3.59
C ASP A 251 11.52 8.09 2.32
N ILE A 252 11.78 6.78 2.32
CA ILE A 252 12.32 6.07 1.15
C ILE A 252 11.25 6.02 0.05
N ILE A 253 9.99 5.76 0.42
CA ILE A 253 8.87 5.73 -0.51
C ILE A 253 8.68 7.12 -1.14
N ALA A 254 8.66 8.20 -0.36
CA ALA A 254 8.55 9.57 -0.85
C ALA A 254 9.69 9.96 -1.81
N GLY A 255 10.88 9.40 -1.63
CA GLY A 255 12.01 9.59 -2.52
C GLY A 255 11.83 9.00 -3.93
N LYS A 256 10.98 7.98 -4.08
CA LYS A 256 10.73 7.25 -5.34
C LYS A 256 9.32 7.47 -5.91
N CYS A 257 8.31 7.42 -5.07
CA CYS A 257 6.90 7.68 -5.38
C CYS A 257 6.60 9.18 -5.19
N ARG A 258 7.03 9.99 -6.15
CA ARG A 258 6.98 11.46 -6.06
C ARG A 258 5.68 12.07 -6.58
N LYS A 259 5.00 11.40 -7.50
CA LYS A 259 3.85 11.95 -8.23
C LYS A 259 2.62 12.04 -7.33
N TYR A 260 2.33 10.98 -6.59
CA TYR A 260 1.13 10.93 -5.75
C TYR A 260 1.47 10.86 -4.26
N PHE A 261 2.28 9.88 -3.84
CA PHE A 261 2.59 9.67 -2.43
C PHE A 261 3.38 10.85 -1.83
N GLY A 262 4.44 11.31 -2.50
CA GLY A 262 5.37 12.34 -1.98
C GLY A 262 4.69 13.66 -1.60
N ASN A 263 3.68 14.07 -2.37
CA ASN A 263 2.90 15.27 -2.09
C ASN A 263 2.08 15.15 -0.79
N ALA A 264 1.37 14.02 -0.62
CA ALA A 264 0.59 13.75 0.59
C ALA A 264 1.51 13.56 1.81
N TYR A 265 2.63 12.85 1.65
CA TYR A 265 3.65 12.66 2.69
C TYR A 265 4.13 14.01 3.26
N SER A 266 4.51 14.95 2.39
CA SER A 266 5.01 16.27 2.82
C SER A 266 3.93 17.08 3.56
N GLY A 267 2.68 16.98 3.09
CA GLY A 267 1.54 17.60 3.76
C GLY A 267 1.28 17.01 5.16
N ILE A 268 1.31 15.69 5.29
CA ILE A 268 1.09 14.99 6.58
C ILE A 268 2.23 15.29 7.56
N GLN A 269 3.47 15.36 7.09
CA GLN A 269 4.63 15.68 7.91
C GLN A 269 4.56 17.10 8.51
N SER A 270 4.01 18.06 7.76
CA SER A 270 3.91 19.48 8.15
C SER A 270 2.64 19.85 8.90
N VAL A 271 1.78 18.89 9.25
CA VAL A 271 0.56 19.19 10.02
C VAL A 271 0.94 19.79 11.36
N GLY A 272 0.54 21.05 11.58
CA GLY A 272 0.74 21.77 12.85
C GLY A 272 2.11 22.42 13.04
N SER A 273 2.99 22.36 12.02
CA SER A 273 4.24 23.12 11.95
C SER A 273 4.00 24.61 11.68
#